data_AF-U3JGU2-F1
#
_entry.id   AF-U3JGU2-F1
#
_cell.length_a   1.000
_cell.length_b   1.000
_cell.length_c   1.000
_cell.angle_alpha   90.00
_cell.angle_beta   90.00
_cell.angle_gamma   90.00
#
_symmetry.space_group_name_H-M   'P 1'
#
loop_
_entity.id
_entity.type
_entity.pdbx_description
1 polymer ?
#
loop_
_entity_poly.entity_id
_entity_poly.type
_entity_poly.pdbx_seq_one_letter_code
_entity_poly.pdbx_strand_id
1 'polypeptide(L)'
;MESIFHLRHEAPSQPLTDTFLAKGSANLDKLKDLCNEGKEHPSTLFQLYTQAVLDITYFEENQLVDEDFPEEYSLQKLKELICVLSEPEDLVRECGIKEEPINILGAELLECLYWRKGALLYMYCHTAKERSEWLQGNIAIFKKCLNDGVHYLMKMLSFRCPLQLDEDVSLQDKDTARLLSEGVFSDTHLLAMMYSGEMCYWGLKHCGEGKQESLESIDPVSYSDLGSRPHSISLDFQETGRIMLTNTHSEASGPRSKIDVQLSIMSFLSPQDLCRLGSTSCYWRAAVQDPLLWRYFLLRDLPSWTSVDWKSLPDEEIFNKAFSEDSDNALYDYMAVYKRSCPQGRRSLKSSRPRYGTVTSFLQSLVTQAEPRFAMFGPGLEELDNSLVQKMMTCPEILMVAGLPHRQIHGIGSGVSFQFNNNQKFNIVTLYSTTSVERRRAREEQAVAVNKMFYQENSTVGNQQATHYSVIAQVKKVCEVVDGFIYVANAEAHREHDRQEEVARFLAMIDPALGPPNRPLLVLSCVSHVGVRRIPCVYVAHQLQLNLLHQPWMMQDTVAATLDGLLNGIEWLLEEASCKSAQ
;
A
#
# COMPACT_ATOMS: atom_id res chain seq x y z
N MET A 1 -34.83 -35.50 -10.54
CA MET A 1 -34.84 -35.54 -12.04
C MET A 1 -36.00 -34.74 -12.63
N GLU A 2 -37.27 -34.93 -12.23
CA GLU A 2 -38.41 -34.11 -12.71
C GLU A 2 -38.23 -32.61 -12.44
N SER A 3 -37.61 -32.23 -11.32
CA SER A 3 -37.30 -30.83 -10.97
C SER A 3 -36.38 -30.15 -12.00
N ILE A 4 -35.38 -30.87 -12.55
CA ILE A 4 -34.49 -30.35 -13.60
C ILE A 4 -35.22 -30.21 -14.94
N PHE A 5 -36.14 -31.15 -15.24
CA PHE A 5 -36.97 -31.07 -16.44
C PHE A 5 -37.94 -29.88 -16.42
N HIS A 6 -38.39 -29.45 -15.24
CA HIS A 6 -39.18 -28.21 -15.09
C HIS A 6 -38.34 -26.96 -15.40
N LEU A 7 -37.12 -26.85 -14.89
CA LEU A 7 -36.19 -25.74 -15.20
C LEU A 7 -35.87 -25.66 -16.71
N ARG A 8 -35.78 -26.83 -17.37
CA ARG A 8 -35.59 -26.92 -18.83
C ARG A 8 -36.79 -26.38 -19.63
N HIS A 9 -38.01 -26.46 -19.09
CA HIS A 9 -39.24 -26.08 -19.80
C HIS A 9 -39.64 -24.61 -19.62
N GLU A 10 -39.15 -23.93 -18.58
CA GLU A 10 -39.40 -22.51 -18.33
C GLU A 10 -38.43 -21.58 -19.08
N ALA A 11 -37.33 -22.10 -19.59
CA ALA A 11 -36.44 -21.34 -20.47
C ALA A 11 -37.19 -20.99 -21.78
N PRO A 12 -37.30 -19.70 -22.16
CA PRO A 12 -37.83 -19.31 -23.45
C PRO A 12 -37.09 -20.08 -24.55
N SER A 13 -37.79 -20.39 -25.64
CA SER A 13 -37.23 -20.99 -26.85
C SER A 13 -36.23 -20.04 -27.54
N GLN A 14 -35.13 -19.74 -26.86
CA GLN A 14 -33.92 -19.16 -27.39
C GLN A 14 -32.95 -20.31 -27.68
N PRO A 15 -32.15 -20.20 -28.76
CA PRO A 15 -31.32 -21.30 -29.22
C PRO A 15 -30.38 -21.76 -28.09
N LEU A 16 -30.03 -23.05 -28.07
CA LEU A 16 -28.96 -23.61 -27.22
C LEU A 16 -27.61 -22.91 -27.55
N THR A 17 -27.42 -21.69 -27.08
CA THR A 17 -26.19 -20.92 -27.26
C THR A 17 -25.37 -20.83 -25.98
N ASP A 18 -25.95 -21.18 -24.82
CA ASP A 18 -25.20 -21.24 -23.57
C ASP A 18 -24.45 -22.57 -23.43
N THR A 19 -23.14 -22.46 -23.20
CA THR A 19 -22.23 -23.61 -23.17
C THR A 19 -22.46 -24.49 -21.94
N PHE A 20 -22.92 -23.92 -20.82
CA PHE A 20 -23.19 -24.66 -19.59
C PHE A 20 -24.51 -25.44 -19.68
N LEU A 21 -25.56 -24.84 -20.22
CA LEU A 21 -26.83 -25.57 -20.48
C LEU A 21 -26.63 -26.75 -21.44
N ALA A 22 -25.84 -26.55 -22.51
CA ALA A 22 -25.53 -27.62 -23.46
C ALA A 22 -24.74 -28.76 -22.78
N LYS A 23 -23.75 -28.41 -21.95
CA LYS A 23 -22.94 -29.39 -21.21
C LYS A 23 -23.75 -30.14 -20.16
N GLY A 24 -24.59 -29.45 -19.39
CA GLY A 24 -25.49 -30.05 -18.41
C GLY A 24 -26.49 -31.01 -19.07
N SER A 25 -27.07 -30.62 -20.21
CA SER A 25 -27.96 -31.48 -21.00
C SER A 25 -27.24 -32.74 -21.50
N ALA A 26 -26.02 -32.61 -22.03
CA ALA A 26 -25.23 -33.74 -22.48
C ALA A 26 -24.87 -34.70 -21.33
N ASN A 27 -24.58 -34.17 -20.13
CA ASN A 27 -24.33 -34.98 -18.94
C ASN A 27 -25.57 -35.76 -18.49
N LEU A 28 -26.76 -35.17 -18.59
CA LEU A 28 -28.04 -35.85 -18.32
C LEU A 28 -28.35 -36.95 -19.34
N ASP A 29 -28.11 -36.70 -20.64
CA ASP A 29 -28.28 -37.72 -21.68
C ASP A 29 -27.32 -38.88 -21.44
N LYS A 30 -26.05 -38.59 -21.12
CA LYS A 30 -25.06 -39.60 -20.72
C LYS A 30 -25.47 -40.36 -19.46
N LEU A 31 -26.04 -39.70 -18.45
CA LEU A 31 -26.55 -40.34 -17.24
C LEU A 31 -27.67 -41.33 -17.59
N LYS A 32 -28.58 -40.94 -18.48
CA LYS A 32 -29.69 -41.79 -18.93
C LYS A 32 -29.18 -43.05 -19.61
N ASP A 33 -28.18 -42.93 -20.48
CA ASP A 33 -27.55 -44.07 -21.15
C ASP A 33 -26.89 -45.02 -20.14
N LEU A 34 -26.12 -44.49 -19.19
CA LEU A 34 -25.43 -45.30 -18.17
C LEU A 34 -26.40 -45.98 -17.19
N CYS A 35 -27.52 -45.32 -16.84
CA CYS A 35 -28.58 -45.95 -16.03
C CYS A 35 -29.25 -47.13 -16.76
N ASN A 36 -29.38 -47.06 -18.09
CA ASN A 36 -29.96 -48.14 -18.90
C ASN A 36 -28.99 -49.34 -19.05
N GLU A 37 -27.68 -49.09 -18.99
CA GLU A 37 -26.65 -50.13 -19.14
C GLU A 37 -26.40 -50.93 -17.84
N GLY A 38 -26.78 -50.39 -16.67
CA GLY A 38 -26.86 -51.13 -15.39
C GLY A 38 -25.52 -51.61 -14.81
N LYS A 39 -24.38 -51.07 -15.24
CA LYS A 39 -23.03 -51.54 -14.87
C LYS A 39 -22.15 -50.54 -14.13
N GLU A 40 -22.57 -49.29 -13.99
CA GLU A 40 -21.76 -48.23 -13.39
C GLU A 40 -21.85 -48.17 -11.86
N HIS A 41 -20.76 -47.75 -11.23
CA HIS A 41 -20.71 -47.56 -9.78
C HIS A 41 -21.64 -46.40 -9.36
N PRO A 42 -22.39 -46.51 -8.24
CA PRO A 42 -23.32 -45.46 -7.79
C PRO A 42 -22.67 -44.08 -7.66
N SER A 43 -21.41 -44.01 -7.23
CA SER A 43 -20.66 -42.74 -7.14
C SER A 43 -20.55 -42.03 -8.49
N THR A 44 -20.28 -42.75 -9.57
CA THR A 44 -20.15 -42.18 -10.92
C THR A 44 -21.48 -41.57 -11.37
N LEU A 45 -22.60 -42.25 -11.09
CA LEU A 45 -23.94 -41.77 -11.44
C LEU A 45 -24.30 -40.50 -10.64
N PHE A 46 -24.06 -40.51 -9.33
CA PHE A 46 -24.34 -39.36 -8.47
C PHE A 46 -23.43 -38.15 -8.77
N GLN A 47 -22.15 -38.37 -9.08
CA GLN A 47 -21.23 -37.30 -9.48
C GLN A 47 -21.63 -36.68 -10.82
N LEU A 48 -21.99 -37.51 -11.81
CA LEU A 48 -22.44 -37.03 -13.12
C LEU A 48 -23.77 -36.26 -13.01
N TYR A 49 -24.70 -36.75 -12.18
CA TYR A 49 -25.95 -36.05 -11.86
C TYR A 49 -25.67 -34.69 -11.20
N THR A 50 -24.79 -34.67 -10.20
CA THR A 50 -24.41 -33.44 -9.48
C THR A 50 -23.79 -32.42 -10.42
N GLN A 51 -22.90 -32.85 -11.33
CA GLN A 51 -22.31 -31.97 -12.34
C GLN A 51 -23.38 -31.39 -13.28
N ALA A 52 -24.37 -32.19 -13.70
CA ALA A 52 -25.47 -31.70 -14.52
C ALA A 52 -26.35 -30.68 -13.78
N VAL A 53 -26.67 -30.93 -12.51
CA VAL A 53 -27.36 -29.97 -11.63
C VAL A 53 -26.58 -28.66 -11.54
N LEU A 54 -25.27 -28.74 -11.32
CA LEU A 54 -24.41 -27.56 -11.26
C LEU A 54 -24.45 -26.80 -12.61
N ASP A 55 -24.15 -27.46 -13.72
CA ASP A 55 -24.07 -26.79 -15.03
C ASP A 55 -25.42 -26.11 -15.41
N ILE A 56 -26.57 -26.73 -15.10
CA ILE A 56 -27.89 -26.18 -15.43
C ILE A 56 -28.27 -25.00 -14.55
N THR A 57 -28.14 -25.15 -13.23
CA THR A 57 -28.49 -24.08 -12.28
C THR A 57 -27.61 -22.84 -12.45
N TYR A 58 -26.39 -23.00 -12.98
CA TYR A 58 -25.44 -21.89 -13.14
C TYR A 58 -25.96 -20.84 -14.11
N PHE A 59 -26.64 -21.28 -15.17
CA PHE A 59 -27.26 -20.39 -16.12
C PHE A 59 -28.36 -19.54 -15.48
N GLU A 60 -29.26 -20.15 -14.72
CA GLU A 60 -30.35 -19.43 -14.05
C GLU A 60 -29.87 -18.51 -12.92
N GLU A 61 -28.83 -18.93 -12.19
CA GLU A 61 -28.18 -18.08 -11.19
C GLU A 61 -27.61 -16.81 -11.82
N ASN A 62 -26.92 -16.92 -12.96
CA ASN A 62 -26.38 -15.75 -13.66
C ASN A 62 -27.48 -14.83 -14.18
N GLN A 63 -28.60 -15.36 -14.67
CA GLN A 63 -29.74 -14.51 -15.05
C GLN A 63 -30.25 -13.67 -13.89
N LEU A 64 -30.43 -14.26 -12.71
CA LEU A 64 -30.86 -13.51 -11.51
C LEU A 64 -29.86 -12.42 -11.13
N VAL A 65 -28.56 -12.68 -11.29
CA VAL A 65 -27.50 -11.70 -11.02
C VAL A 65 -27.52 -10.58 -12.07
N ASP A 66 -27.61 -10.91 -13.35
CA ASP A 66 -27.64 -9.94 -14.47
C ASP A 66 -28.87 -9.03 -14.42
N GLU A 67 -30.00 -9.52 -13.89
CA GLU A 67 -31.25 -8.78 -13.73
C GLU A 67 -31.35 -8.04 -12.37
N ASP A 68 -30.28 -8.03 -11.57
CA ASP A 68 -30.23 -7.45 -10.22
C ASP A 68 -31.37 -7.95 -9.32
N PHE A 69 -31.64 -9.25 -9.32
CA PHE A 69 -32.66 -9.92 -8.50
C PHE A 69 -34.01 -9.18 -8.43
N PRO A 70 -34.85 -9.19 -9.49
CA PRO A 70 -36.16 -8.52 -9.51
C PRO A 70 -37.09 -8.95 -8.36
N GLU A 71 -37.74 -7.98 -7.69
CA GLU A 71 -38.54 -8.24 -6.48
C GLU A 71 -39.72 -9.20 -6.70
N GLU A 72 -40.27 -9.24 -7.91
CA GLU A 72 -41.51 -9.95 -8.24
C GLU A 72 -41.37 -11.48 -8.14
N TYR A 73 -40.22 -12.05 -8.52
CA TYR A 73 -40.02 -13.50 -8.58
C TYR A 73 -38.72 -14.00 -7.97
N SER A 74 -37.74 -13.13 -7.66
CA SER A 74 -36.41 -13.57 -7.23
C SER A 74 -36.43 -14.44 -5.98
N LEU A 75 -37.27 -14.11 -5.00
CA LEU A 75 -37.36 -14.91 -3.77
C LEU A 75 -37.86 -16.34 -4.04
N GLN A 76 -38.79 -16.49 -4.99
CA GLN A 76 -39.34 -17.79 -5.35
C GLN A 76 -38.31 -18.60 -6.15
N LYS A 77 -37.70 -17.98 -7.16
CA LYS A 77 -36.66 -18.62 -7.97
C LYS A 77 -35.42 -18.99 -7.15
N LEU A 78 -35.04 -18.15 -6.19
CA LEU A 78 -33.98 -18.44 -5.21
C LEU A 78 -34.27 -19.70 -4.40
N LYS A 79 -35.51 -19.85 -3.89
CA LYS A 79 -35.90 -21.06 -3.12
C LYS A 79 -35.84 -22.32 -3.99
N GLU A 80 -36.30 -22.22 -5.24
CA GLU A 80 -36.26 -23.32 -6.21
C GLU A 80 -34.82 -23.74 -6.50
N LEU A 81 -33.93 -22.79 -6.79
CA LEU A 81 -32.51 -23.05 -7.05
C LEU A 81 -31.81 -23.69 -5.84
N ILE A 82 -32.03 -23.17 -4.63
CA ILE A 82 -31.46 -23.76 -3.40
C ILE A 82 -31.99 -25.18 -3.16
N CYS A 83 -33.26 -25.45 -3.49
CA CYS A 83 -33.84 -26.79 -3.43
C CYS A 83 -33.17 -27.74 -4.42
N VAL A 84 -33.01 -27.31 -5.68
CA VAL A 84 -32.40 -28.11 -6.75
C VAL A 84 -30.91 -28.39 -6.44
N LEU A 85 -30.17 -27.40 -5.95
CA LEU A 85 -28.79 -27.58 -5.47
C LEU A 85 -28.69 -28.49 -4.23
N SER A 86 -29.79 -28.73 -3.50
CA SER A 86 -29.82 -29.67 -2.36
C SER A 86 -30.17 -31.10 -2.77
N GLU A 87 -30.84 -31.27 -3.92
CA GLU A 87 -31.31 -32.57 -4.42
C GLU A 87 -30.19 -33.63 -4.50
N PRO A 88 -28.96 -33.36 -4.98
CA PRO A 88 -27.94 -34.42 -5.06
C PRO A 88 -27.56 -35.03 -3.70
N GLU A 89 -27.43 -34.20 -2.67
CA GLU A 89 -27.08 -34.66 -1.31
C GLU A 89 -28.27 -35.36 -0.63
N ASP A 90 -29.49 -34.88 -0.90
CA ASP A 90 -30.71 -35.44 -0.34
C ASP A 90 -31.01 -36.82 -0.97
N LEU A 91 -30.82 -36.98 -2.29
CA LEU A 91 -30.95 -38.27 -2.98
C LEU A 91 -29.94 -39.31 -2.46
N VAL A 92 -28.69 -38.91 -2.22
CA VAL A 92 -27.68 -39.82 -1.64
C VAL A 92 -28.13 -40.34 -0.27
N ARG A 93 -28.74 -39.47 0.57
CA ARG A 93 -29.26 -39.85 1.88
C ARG A 93 -30.50 -40.74 1.78
N GLU A 94 -31.38 -40.48 0.82
CA GLU A 94 -32.62 -41.24 0.60
C GLU A 94 -32.38 -42.63 0.01
N CYS A 95 -31.32 -42.82 -0.79
CA CYS A 95 -30.99 -44.11 -1.39
C CYS A 95 -30.51 -45.19 -0.40
N GLY A 96 -30.48 -44.92 0.90
CA GLY A 96 -30.20 -45.92 1.94
C GLY A 96 -28.77 -46.46 1.93
N ILE A 97 -27.86 -45.78 1.24
CA ILE A 97 -26.43 -46.12 1.22
C ILE A 97 -25.87 -45.70 2.58
N LYS A 98 -25.26 -46.63 3.33
CA LYS A 98 -24.67 -46.37 4.67
C LYS A 98 -23.34 -45.60 4.58
N GLU A 99 -23.21 -44.69 3.64
CA GLU A 99 -22.02 -43.88 3.44
C GLU A 99 -22.39 -42.40 3.53
N GLU A 100 -21.52 -41.61 4.15
CA GLU A 100 -21.67 -40.16 4.19
C GLU A 100 -21.63 -39.58 2.76
N PRO A 101 -22.40 -38.51 2.45
CA PRO A 101 -22.42 -37.92 1.11
C PRO A 101 -21.05 -37.58 0.53
N ILE A 102 -20.06 -37.27 1.39
CA ILE A 102 -18.68 -36.97 1.00
C ILE A 102 -17.96 -38.15 0.35
N ASN A 103 -18.29 -39.39 0.73
CA ASN A 103 -17.66 -40.60 0.19
C ASN A 103 -18.20 -40.94 -1.21
N ILE A 104 -19.41 -40.47 -1.54
CA ILE A 104 -20.08 -40.76 -2.82
C ILE A 104 -19.84 -39.62 -3.81
N LEU A 105 -20.11 -38.38 -3.39
CA LEU A 105 -20.00 -37.20 -4.25
C LEU A 105 -18.57 -36.66 -4.34
N GLY A 106 -17.74 -36.92 -3.32
CA GLY A 106 -16.41 -36.33 -3.21
C GLY A 106 -16.45 -34.91 -2.62
N ALA A 107 -15.30 -34.50 -2.07
CA ALA A 107 -15.16 -33.19 -1.41
C ALA A 107 -15.34 -32.02 -2.39
N GLU A 108 -14.83 -32.13 -3.62
CA GLU A 108 -14.88 -31.04 -4.61
C GLU A 108 -16.31 -30.66 -5.02
N LEU A 109 -17.16 -31.66 -5.30
CA LEU A 109 -18.54 -31.40 -5.71
C LEU A 109 -19.38 -30.88 -4.54
N LEU A 110 -19.17 -31.41 -3.33
CA LEU A 110 -19.85 -30.90 -2.14
C LEU A 110 -19.44 -29.46 -1.84
N GLU A 111 -18.14 -29.19 -1.83
CA GLU A 111 -17.59 -27.84 -1.67
C GLU A 111 -18.25 -26.87 -2.67
N CYS A 112 -18.36 -27.27 -3.95
CA CYS A 112 -19.01 -26.48 -4.99
C CYS A 112 -20.51 -26.26 -4.73
N LEU A 113 -21.26 -27.30 -4.34
CA LEU A 113 -22.69 -27.17 -4.01
C LEU A 113 -22.92 -26.18 -2.85
N TYR A 114 -22.12 -26.29 -1.79
CA TYR A 114 -22.23 -25.41 -0.62
C TYR A 114 -21.76 -23.99 -0.93
N TRP A 115 -20.68 -23.83 -1.70
CA TRP A 115 -20.24 -22.54 -2.22
C TRP A 115 -21.37 -21.84 -2.97
N ARG A 116 -22.00 -22.52 -3.93
CA ARG A 116 -23.01 -21.90 -4.80
C ARG A 116 -24.29 -21.53 -4.07
N LYS A 117 -24.75 -22.37 -3.14
CA LYS A 117 -25.88 -22.00 -2.25
C LYS A 117 -25.57 -20.75 -1.43
N GLY A 118 -24.37 -20.71 -0.83
CA GLY A 118 -23.92 -19.58 -0.02
C GLY A 118 -23.76 -18.29 -0.82
N ALA A 119 -23.09 -18.37 -1.97
CA ALA A 119 -22.85 -17.25 -2.87
C ALA A 119 -24.16 -16.69 -3.45
N LEU A 120 -25.10 -17.55 -3.86
CA LEU A 120 -26.39 -17.12 -4.37
C LEU A 120 -27.19 -16.35 -3.30
N LEU A 121 -27.21 -16.85 -2.06
CA LEU A 121 -27.84 -16.15 -0.94
C LEU A 121 -27.13 -14.85 -0.58
N TYR A 122 -25.80 -14.81 -0.66
CA TYR A 122 -25.02 -13.58 -0.48
C TYR A 122 -25.41 -12.52 -1.52
N MET A 123 -25.43 -12.87 -2.81
CA MET A 123 -25.76 -11.95 -3.90
C MET A 123 -27.19 -11.40 -3.78
N TYR A 124 -28.15 -12.27 -3.44
CA TYR A 124 -29.52 -11.84 -3.13
C TYR A 124 -29.56 -10.86 -1.96
N CYS A 125 -28.91 -11.17 -0.84
CA CYS A 125 -28.88 -10.29 0.32
C CYS A 125 -28.17 -8.97 0.04
N HIS A 126 -27.10 -9.00 -0.77
CA HIS A 126 -26.33 -7.81 -1.18
C HIS A 126 -27.18 -6.82 -1.98
N THR A 127 -28.10 -7.34 -2.80
CA THR A 127 -29.05 -6.53 -3.57
C THR A 127 -30.21 -6.07 -2.69
N ALA A 128 -30.79 -6.98 -1.89
CA ALA A 128 -31.92 -6.70 -1.02
C ALA A 128 -31.62 -5.66 0.07
N LYS A 129 -30.38 -5.59 0.59
CA LYS A 129 -29.98 -4.61 1.61
C LYS A 129 -30.09 -3.15 1.14
N GLU A 130 -30.04 -2.91 -0.17
CA GLU A 130 -30.10 -1.55 -0.74
C GLU A 130 -31.55 -1.06 -0.88
N ARG A 131 -32.51 -2.00 -0.89
CA ARG A 131 -33.95 -1.76 -0.99
C ARG A 131 -34.56 -1.52 0.39
N SER A 132 -34.38 -0.31 0.91
CA SER A 132 -34.76 0.05 2.29
C SER A 132 -36.24 -0.23 2.63
N GLU A 133 -37.16 -0.01 1.69
CA GLU A 133 -38.61 -0.25 1.89
C GLU A 133 -38.92 -1.76 1.96
N TRP A 134 -38.36 -2.56 1.05
CA TRP A 134 -38.52 -4.01 1.05
C TRP A 134 -37.95 -4.65 2.33
N LEU A 135 -36.78 -4.18 2.78
CA LEU A 135 -36.09 -4.71 3.96
C LEU A 135 -36.91 -4.52 5.24
N GLN A 136 -37.60 -3.39 5.40
CA GLN A 136 -38.47 -3.13 6.55
C GLN A 136 -39.64 -4.11 6.62
N GLY A 137 -40.22 -4.48 5.47
CA GLY A 137 -41.32 -5.45 5.40
C GLY A 137 -40.89 -6.92 5.50
N ASN A 138 -39.63 -7.23 5.17
CA ASN A 138 -39.17 -8.61 4.98
C ASN A 138 -37.96 -9.00 5.84
N ILE A 139 -37.75 -8.31 6.97
CA ILE A 139 -36.59 -8.51 7.86
C ILE A 139 -36.38 -9.97 8.29
N ALA A 140 -37.46 -10.72 8.55
CA ALA A 140 -37.39 -12.12 8.96
C ALA A 140 -36.87 -13.03 7.83
N ILE A 141 -37.31 -12.76 6.59
CA ILE A 141 -36.85 -13.48 5.39
C ILE A 141 -35.38 -13.14 5.15
N PHE A 142 -35.02 -11.86 5.24
CA PHE A 142 -33.63 -11.41 5.11
C PHE A 142 -32.72 -12.08 6.14
N LYS A 143 -33.12 -12.08 7.42
CA LYS A 143 -32.38 -12.77 8.50
C LYS A 143 -32.20 -14.26 8.22
N LYS A 144 -33.23 -14.93 7.71
CA LYS A 144 -33.15 -16.34 7.33
C LYS A 144 -32.16 -16.57 6.19
N CYS A 145 -32.22 -15.76 5.12
CA CYS A 145 -31.25 -15.84 4.02
C CYS A 145 -29.80 -15.62 4.48
N LEU A 146 -29.59 -14.69 5.42
CA LEU A 146 -28.28 -14.48 6.03
C LEU A 146 -27.79 -15.70 6.80
N ASN A 147 -28.64 -16.27 7.66
CA ASN A 147 -28.31 -17.47 8.44
C ASN A 147 -27.97 -18.66 7.55
N ASP A 148 -28.83 -18.93 6.55
CA ASP A 148 -28.67 -20.05 5.62
C ASP A 148 -27.39 -19.87 4.78
N GLY A 149 -27.12 -18.65 4.30
CA GLY A 149 -25.93 -18.35 3.50
C GLY A 149 -24.63 -18.52 4.28
N VAL A 150 -24.56 -17.97 5.50
CA VAL A 150 -23.40 -18.15 6.39
C VAL A 150 -23.21 -19.63 6.73
N HIS A 151 -24.30 -20.35 7.01
CA HIS A 151 -24.23 -21.79 7.27
C HIS A 151 -23.65 -22.57 6.08
N TYR A 152 -24.10 -22.28 4.86
CA TYR A 152 -23.59 -22.96 3.67
C TYR A 152 -22.12 -22.65 3.39
N LEU A 153 -21.69 -21.39 3.54
CA LEU A 153 -20.30 -20.99 3.36
C LEU A 153 -19.39 -21.61 4.43
N MET A 154 -19.82 -21.65 5.70
CA MET A 154 -19.10 -22.35 6.77
C MET A 154 -18.95 -23.85 6.47
N LYS A 155 -20.01 -24.49 5.96
CA LYS A 155 -19.95 -25.90 5.59
C LYS A 155 -19.03 -26.13 4.40
N MET A 156 -19.02 -25.23 3.40
CA MET A 156 -18.06 -25.25 2.29
C MET A 156 -16.62 -25.25 2.78
N LEU A 157 -16.26 -24.32 3.68
CA LEU A 157 -14.92 -24.19 4.26
C LEU A 157 -14.49 -25.41 5.09
N SER A 158 -15.43 -26.26 5.51
CA SER A 158 -15.15 -27.44 6.35
C SER A 158 -14.79 -28.71 5.56
N PHE A 159 -14.98 -28.74 4.23
CA PHE A 159 -14.74 -29.95 3.44
C PHE A 159 -13.28 -30.25 3.16
N ARG A 160 -12.39 -29.25 3.25
CA ARG A 160 -10.94 -29.43 3.10
C ARG A 160 -10.24 -29.30 4.44
N CYS A 161 -9.41 -30.29 4.76
CA CYS A 161 -8.56 -30.25 5.95
C CYS A 161 -7.25 -29.51 5.63
N PRO A 162 -6.75 -28.62 6.50
CA PRO A 162 -5.41 -28.05 6.37
C PRO A 162 -4.38 -29.15 6.14
N LEU A 163 -3.54 -28.99 5.11
CA LEU A 163 -2.48 -29.95 4.84
C LEU A 163 -1.47 -29.88 6.00
N GLN A 164 -1.24 -31.01 6.68
CA GLN A 164 0.00 -31.17 7.44
C GLN A 164 1.11 -31.28 6.40
N LEU A 165 1.83 -30.19 6.18
CA LEU A 165 3.01 -30.20 5.33
C LEU A 165 4.06 -31.09 6.03
N ASP A 166 4.19 -32.33 5.57
CA ASP A 166 5.30 -33.21 5.94
C ASP A 166 6.61 -32.51 5.55
N GLU A 167 7.66 -32.68 6.36
CA GLU A 167 8.97 -31.99 6.21
C GLU A 167 9.65 -32.22 4.84
N ASP A 168 9.14 -33.16 4.03
CA ASP A 168 9.68 -33.56 2.73
C ASP A 168 9.07 -32.83 1.50
N VAL A 169 8.04 -31.98 1.67
CA VAL A 169 7.44 -31.23 0.54
C VAL A 169 8.02 -29.81 0.43
N SER A 170 9.00 -29.65 -0.45
CA SER A 170 9.57 -28.34 -0.80
C SER A 170 8.60 -27.54 -1.67
N LEU A 171 7.84 -26.64 -1.04
CA LEU A 171 7.11 -25.58 -1.75
C LEU A 171 8.08 -24.42 -2.06
N GLN A 172 8.16 -24.03 -3.34
CA GLN A 172 9.04 -22.95 -3.80
C GLN A 172 8.65 -21.58 -3.23
N ASP A 173 7.39 -21.40 -2.88
CA ASP A 173 6.83 -20.17 -2.32
C ASP A 173 6.31 -20.41 -0.89
N LYS A 174 6.91 -19.66 0.06
CA LYS A 174 6.58 -19.74 1.49
C LYS A 174 5.18 -19.20 1.78
N ASP A 175 4.70 -18.26 0.97
CA ASP A 175 3.39 -17.64 1.18
C ASP A 175 2.27 -18.59 0.76
N THR A 176 2.43 -19.27 -0.39
CA THR A 176 1.53 -20.35 -0.81
C THR A 176 1.49 -21.50 0.20
N ALA A 177 2.65 -21.92 0.73
CA ALA A 177 2.72 -22.96 1.76
C ALA A 177 1.93 -22.60 3.03
N ARG A 178 1.96 -21.32 3.39
CA ARG A 178 1.25 -20.80 4.55
C ARG A 178 -0.26 -20.73 4.33
N LEU A 179 -0.72 -20.28 3.17
CA LEU A 179 -2.15 -20.26 2.86
C LEU A 179 -2.77 -21.67 2.92
N LEU A 180 -2.04 -22.66 2.40
CA LEU A 180 -2.47 -24.06 2.44
C LEU A 180 -2.49 -24.65 3.86
N SER A 181 -1.55 -24.27 4.74
CA SER A 181 -1.53 -24.72 6.13
C SER A 181 -2.60 -24.04 7.00
N GLU A 182 -3.13 -22.91 6.55
CA GLU A 182 -4.26 -22.22 7.17
C GLU A 182 -5.63 -22.63 6.62
N GLY A 183 -5.66 -23.56 5.66
CA GLY A 183 -6.89 -24.09 5.06
C GLY A 183 -7.46 -23.23 3.93
N VAL A 184 -6.67 -22.34 3.34
CA VAL A 184 -7.05 -21.53 2.18
C VAL A 184 -6.47 -22.17 0.91
N PHE A 185 -7.34 -22.85 0.15
CA PHE A 185 -6.93 -23.65 -1.01
C PHE A 185 -7.22 -22.99 -2.36
N SER A 186 -8.06 -21.94 -2.38
CA SER A 186 -8.43 -21.21 -3.59
C SER A 186 -8.90 -19.80 -3.27
N ASP A 187 -8.97 -18.97 -4.30
CA ASP A 187 -9.68 -17.68 -4.29
C ASP A 187 -11.12 -17.81 -3.79
N THR A 188 -11.81 -18.90 -4.13
CA THR A 188 -13.16 -19.21 -3.61
C THR A 188 -13.22 -19.29 -2.09
N HIS A 189 -12.19 -19.81 -1.41
CA HIS A 189 -12.15 -19.87 0.05
C HIS A 189 -12.08 -18.47 0.67
N LEU A 190 -11.26 -17.59 0.08
CA LEU A 190 -11.17 -16.19 0.51
C LEU A 190 -12.49 -15.44 0.29
N LEU A 191 -13.15 -15.67 -0.85
CA LEU A 191 -14.47 -15.10 -1.12
C LEU A 191 -15.52 -15.63 -0.14
N ALA A 192 -15.49 -16.92 0.21
CA ALA A 192 -16.41 -17.50 1.19
C ALA A 192 -16.25 -16.89 2.58
N MET A 193 -15.01 -16.65 3.01
CA MET A 193 -14.71 -15.95 4.26
C MET A 193 -15.23 -14.50 4.23
N MET A 194 -14.97 -13.78 3.13
CA MET A 194 -15.43 -12.40 2.94
C MET A 194 -16.96 -12.31 2.95
N TYR A 195 -17.64 -13.12 2.13
CA TYR A 195 -19.10 -13.16 2.03
C TYR A 195 -19.74 -13.49 3.37
N SER A 196 -19.20 -14.47 4.10
CA SER A 196 -19.71 -14.81 5.43
C SER A 196 -19.53 -13.68 6.42
N GLY A 197 -18.39 -12.99 6.40
CA GLY A 197 -18.12 -11.83 7.26
C GLY A 197 -19.08 -10.67 6.98
N GLU A 198 -19.32 -10.35 5.71
CA GLU A 198 -20.26 -9.30 5.32
C GLU A 198 -21.71 -9.67 5.69
N MET A 199 -22.14 -10.91 5.48
CA MET A 199 -23.47 -11.37 5.88
C MET A 199 -23.66 -11.32 7.40
N CYS A 200 -22.64 -11.68 8.18
CA CYS A 200 -22.66 -11.53 9.64
C CYS A 200 -22.79 -10.05 10.04
N TYR A 201 -22.06 -9.16 9.38
CA TYR A 201 -22.16 -7.72 9.61
C TYR A 201 -23.56 -7.18 9.29
N TRP A 202 -24.16 -7.58 8.16
CA TRP A 202 -25.54 -7.19 7.83
C TRP A 202 -26.54 -7.75 8.83
N GLY A 203 -26.34 -8.99 9.30
CA GLY A 203 -27.15 -9.60 10.36
C GLY A 203 -27.13 -8.79 11.65
N LEU A 204 -25.94 -8.37 12.10
CA LEU A 204 -25.81 -7.51 13.29
C LEU A 204 -26.43 -6.13 13.08
N LYS A 205 -26.20 -5.52 11.92
CA LYS A 205 -26.65 -4.15 11.61
C LYS A 205 -28.17 -4.05 11.46
N HIS A 206 -28.79 -5.01 10.77
CA HIS A 206 -30.20 -4.92 10.37
C HIS A 206 -31.12 -5.79 11.23
N CYS A 207 -30.64 -6.92 11.76
CA CYS A 207 -31.49 -7.89 12.48
C CYS A 207 -31.37 -7.82 14.02
N GLY A 208 -30.43 -7.02 14.55
CA GLY A 208 -30.20 -6.80 15.99
C GLY A 208 -29.63 -8.02 16.74
N GLU A 209 -28.98 -7.78 17.89
CA GLU A 209 -28.62 -8.84 18.84
C GLU A 209 -29.90 -9.45 19.41
N GLY A 210 -30.10 -10.75 19.18
CA GLY A 210 -31.35 -11.42 19.50
C GLY A 210 -31.70 -11.32 20.99
N LYS A 211 -32.80 -10.62 21.31
CA LYS A 211 -33.64 -11.10 22.40
C LYS A 211 -34.28 -12.38 21.90
N GLN A 212 -33.98 -13.47 22.57
CA GLN A 212 -34.63 -14.75 22.44
C GLN A 212 -36.14 -14.51 22.61
N GLU A 213 -36.88 -14.52 21.50
CA GLU A 213 -38.34 -14.38 21.55
C GLU A 213 -38.89 -15.62 22.25
N SER A 214 -39.36 -15.40 23.48
CA SER A 214 -40.14 -16.35 24.25
C SER A 214 -41.42 -16.66 23.47
N LEU A 215 -41.59 -17.96 23.23
CA LEU A 215 -42.81 -18.64 22.82
C LEU A 215 -44.09 -17.99 23.38
N GLU A 216 -44.82 -17.20 22.58
CA GLU A 216 -46.25 -16.96 22.79
C GLU A 216 -47.01 -17.08 21.47
N SER A 217 -48.03 -17.92 21.53
CA SER A 217 -48.94 -18.38 20.49
C SER A 217 -49.67 -17.24 19.76
N ILE A 218 -49.78 -17.35 18.42
CA ILE A 218 -51.02 -17.19 17.63
C ILE A 218 -50.74 -17.75 16.21
N ASP A 219 -51.42 -18.84 15.85
CA ASP A 219 -51.68 -19.29 14.47
C ASP A 219 -52.97 -18.61 13.95
N PRO A 220 -53.28 -18.53 12.62
CA PRO A 220 -52.95 -19.48 11.54
C PRO A 220 -52.39 -18.80 10.26
N VAL A 221 -51.70 -19.48 9.32
CA VAL A 221 -52.21 -20.42 8.31
C VAL A 221 -51.08 -21.34 7.83
N SER A 222 -51.42 -22.63 7.75
CA SER A 222 -50.58 -23.76 7.33
C SER A 222 -50.20 -23.73 5.85
N TYR A 223 -48.92 -24.03 5.57
CA TYR A 223 -48.51 -24.85 4.41
C TYR A 223 -47.45 -25.85 4.89
N SER A 224 -47.94 -26.98 5.39
CA SER A 224 -47.16 -28.18 5.62
C SER A 224 -47.04 -28.98 4.32
N ASP A 225 -45.83 -29.11 3.77
CA ASP A 225 -45.29 -30.37 3.24
C ASP A 225 -43.84 -30.19 2.77
N LEU A 226 -42.87 -30.57 3.61
CA LEU A 226 -41.75 -31.45 3.25
C LEU A 226 -40.90 -31.74 4.51
N GLY A 227 -40.46 -32.99 4.63
CA GLY A 227 -39.96 -33.60 5.86
C GLY A 227 -38.71 -32.97 6.51
N SER A 228 -38.74 -33.02 7.84
CA SER A 228 -37.63 -33.36 8.73
C SER A 228 -36.22 -32.80 8.39
N ARG A 229 -35.96 -31.52 8.71
CA ARG A 229 -34.58 -30.99 8.87
C ARG A 229 -34.31 -30.60 10.34
N PRO A 230 -33.05 -30.75 10.82
CA PRO A 230 -32.72 -30.59 12.23
C PRO A 230 -32.91 -29.14 12.67
N HIS A 231 -33.32 -28.96 13.93
CA HIS A 231 -33.61 -27.68 14.57
C HIS A 231 -32.62 -26.57 14.18
N SER A 232 -33.11 -25.54 13.49
CA SER A 232 -32.36 -24.33 13.15
C SER A 232 -32.06 -23.57 14.45
N ILE A 233 -30.90 -23.83 15.04
CA ILE A 233 -30.33 -22.98 16.08
C ILE A 233 -30.05 -21.63 15.40
N SER A 234 -30.66 -20.55 15.91
CA SER A 234 -30.40 -19.19 15.39
C SER A 234 -28.90 -18.92 15.45
N LEU A 235 -28.31 -18.61 14.31
CA LEU A 235 -26.88 -18.33 14.18
C LEU A 235 -26.53 -17.06 14.96
N ASP A 236 -25.49 -17.12 15.80
CA ASP A 236 -24.95 -15.94 16.46
C ASP A 236 -23.98 -15.26 15.48
N PHE A 237 -24.45 -14.17 14.86
CA PHE A 237 -23.66 -13.41 13.89
C PHE A 237 -22.40 -12.79 14.52
N GLN A 238 -22.42 -12.45 15.81
CA GLN A 238 -21.26 -11.87 16.49
C GLN A 238 -20.19 -12.93 16.67
N GLU A 239 -20.56 -14.08 17.22
CA GLU A 239 -19.64 -15.18 17.45
C GLU A 239 -19.15 -15.78 16.13
N THR A 240 -20.02 -15.96 15.14
CA THR A 240 -19.63 -16.49 13.82
C THR A 240 -18.74 -15.50 13.07
N GLY A 241 -19.04 -14.20 13.11
CA GLY A 241 -18.17 -13.17 12.56
C GLY A 241 -16.81 -13.13 13.26
N ARG A 242 -16.78 -13.31 14.59
CA ARG A 242 -15.54 -13.44 15.36
C ARG A 242 -14.76 -14.69 14.93
N ILE A 243 -15.41 -15.84 14.79
CA ILE A 243 -14.81 -17.07 14.28
C ILE A 243 -14.22 -16.83 12.89
N MET A 244 -14.93 -16.19 11.96
CA MET A 244 -14.37 -15.87 10.63
C MET A 244 -13.15 -14.95 10.68
N LEU A 245 -13.10 -14.02 11.64
CA LEU A 245 -11.95 -13.14 11.86
C LEU A 245 -10.79 -13.82 12.60
N THR A 246 -11.04 -14.93 13.32
CA THR A 246 -10.08 -15.54 14.26
C THR A 246 -9.68 -16.99 13.94
N ASN A 247 -10.45 -17.68 13.10
CA ASN A 247 -10.28 -19.07 12.68
C ASN A 247 -10.16 -19.17 11.16
N THR A 248 -8.94 -19.01 10.66
CA THR A 248 -8.34 -20.10 9.90
C THR A 248 -8.02 -21.21 10.92
N HIS A 249 -8.66 -22.37 10.77
CA HIS A 249 -8.57 -23.47 11.72
C HIS A 249 -7.16 -24.08 11.74
N SER A 250 -6.34 -23.70 12.73
CA SER A 250 -5.41 -24.64 13.35
C SER A 250 -5.18 -24.26 14.82
N GLU A 251 -5.53 -25.16 15.73
CA GLU A 251 -5.07 -25.14 17.13
C GLU A 251 -3.60 -25.59 17.25
N ALA A 252 -2.86 -25.68 16.15
CA ALA A 252 -1.52 -26.25 16.11
C ALA A 252 -0.39 -25.23 15.91
N SER A 253 -0.68 -23.93 15.77
CA SER A 253 0.37 -22.91 15.71
C SER A 253 0.08 -21.80 16.71
N GLY A 254 1.04 -21.56 17.61
CA GLY A 254 0.88 -20.63 18.72
C GLY A 254 0.50 -19.20 18.28
N PRO A 255 0.14 -18.32 19.23
CA PRO A 255 -0.41 -16.97 18.96
C PRO A 255 0.43 -16.05 18.04
N ARG A 256 1.67 -16.44 17.69
CA ARG A 256 2.52 -15.73 16.72
C ARG A 256 2.22 -16.05 15.25
N SER A 257 1.65 -17.21 14.89
CA SER A 257 1.42 -17.54 13.46
C SER A 257 0.23 -16.79 12.83
N LYS A 258 -0.77 -16.41 13.63
CA LYS A 258 -1.98 -15.73 13.17
C LYS A 258 -1.79 -14.23 12.91
N ILE A 259 -0.87 -13.59 13.64
CA ILE A 259 -0.61 -12.15 13.46
C ILE A 259 0.15 -11.90 12.15
N ASP A 260 1.07 -12.77 11.72
CA ASP A 260 1.85 -12.42 10.53
C ASP A 260 1.07 -12.52 9.20
N VAL A 261 -0.04 -13.28 9.11
CA VAL A 261 -0.93 -13.19 7.93
C VAL A 261 -1.66 -11.85 7.93
N GLN A 262 -2.15 -11.43 9.09
CA GLN A 262 -2.79 -10.13 9.23
C GLN A 262 -1.80 -9.00 8.92
N LEU A 263 -0.54 -9.10 9.37
CA LEU A 263 0.53 -8.16 9.01
C LEU A 263 0.84 -8.20 7.52
N SER A 264 0.82 -9.37 6.89
CA SER A 264 0.99 -9.52 5.43
C SER A 264 -0.14 -8.82 4.67
N ILE A 265 -1.41 -9.05 5.03
CA ILE A 265 -2.56 -8.36 4.43
C ILE A 265 -2.44 -6.84 4.66
N MET A 266 -2.12 -6.43 5.89
CA MET A 266 -1.94 -5.03 6.25
C MET A 266 -0.80 -4.37 5.47
N SER A 267 0.23 -5.11 5.05
CA SER A 267 1.36 -4.60 4.26
C SER A 267 0.95 -4.06 2.89
N PHE A 268 -0.17 -4.54 2.33
CA PHE A 268 -0.73 -4.04 1.07
C PHE A 268 -1.57 -2.77 1.24
N LEU A 269 -1.93 -2.41 2.46
CA LEU A 269 -2.77 -1.24 2.76
C LEU A 269 -1.94 0.05 2.84
N SER A 270 -2.61 1.18 2.60
CA SER A 270 -2.02 2.50 2.85
C SER A 270 -2.06 2.86 4.34
N PRO A 271 -1.19 3.77 4.82
CA PRO A 271 -1.27 4.28 6.20
C PRO A 271 -2.65 4.87 6.58
N GLN A 272 -3.40 5.36 5.59
CA GLN A 272 -4.75 5.92 5.77
C GLN A 272 -5.77 4.80 6.00
N ASP A 273 -5.67 3.71 5.23
CA ASP A 273 -6.53 2.54 5.38
C ASP A 273 -6.25 1.80 6.69
N LEU A 274 -4.98 1.76 7.12
CA LEU A 274 -4.60 1.24 8.42
C LEU A 274 -5.20 2.03 9.58
N CYS A 275 -5.27 3.36 9.46
CA CYS A 275 -5.94 4.20 10.46
C CYS A 275 -7.45 3.93 10.52
N ARG A 276 -8.09 3.66 9.37
CA ARG A 276 -9.51 3.24 9.30
C ARG A 276 -9.70 1.87 9.94
N LEU A 277 -8.83 0.90 9.62
CA LEU A 277 -8.83 -0.45 10.21
C LEU A 277 -8.66 -0.39 11.74
N GLY A 278 -7.70 0.38 12.23
CA GLY A 278 -7.47 0.58 13.67
C GLY A 278 -8.60 1.32 14.40
N SER A 279 -9.55 1.92 13.67
CA SER A 279 -10.74 2.54 14.24
C SER A 279 -11.88 1.54 14.47
N THR A 280 -11.79 0.32 13.92
CA THR A 280 -12.87 -0.68 13.99
C THR A 280 -12.92 -1.43 15.32
N SER A 281 -11.78 -1.72 15.95
CA SER A 281 -11.70 -2.52 17.18
C SER A 281 -10.42 -2.22 17.97
N CYS A 282 -10.42 -2.50 19.28
CA CYS A 282 -9.23 -2.44 20.11
C CYS A 282 -8.13 -3.40 19.65
N TYR A 283 -8.51 -4.57 19.12
CA TYR A 283 -7.57 -5.55 18.54
C TYR A 283 -6.86 -4.99 17.32
N TRP A 284 -7.62 -4.52 16.31
CA TRP A 284 -7.07 -3.93 15.09
C TRP A 284 -6.27 -2.66 15.36
N ARG A 285 -6.65 -1.88 16.38
CA ARG A 285 -5.85 -0.75 16.84
C ARG A 285 -4.46 -1.17 17.31
N ALA A 286 -4.36 -2.25 18.07
CA ALA A 286 -3.09 -2.79 18.52
C ALA A 286 -2.30 -3.45 17.37
N ALA A 287 -2.97 -4.23 16.52
CA ALA A 287 -2.35 -4.93 15.39
C ALA A 287 -1.79 -3.97 14.33
N VAL A 288 -2.50 -2.87 14.03
CA VAL A 288 -2.01 -1.83 13.13
C VAL A 288 -0.79 -1.09 13.71
N GLN A 289 -0.63 -1.06 15.03
CA GLN A 289 0.53 -0.43 15.69
C GLN A 289 1.72 -1.38 15.82
N ASP A 290 1.65 -2.56 15.18
CA ASP A 290 2.72 -3.55 15.27
C ASP A 290 4.06 -3.01 14.73
N PRO A 291 5.16 -3.11 15.50
CA PRO A 291 6.47 -2.61 15.10
C PRO A 291 7.00 -3.19 13.78
N LEU A 292 6.67 -4.45 13.45
CA LEU A 292 7.19 -5.14 12.28
C LEU A 292 6.53 -4.60 11.00
N LEU A 293 5.24 -4.33 11.09
CA LEU A 293 4.49 -3.69 10.02
C LEU A 293 5.08 -2.31 9.67
N TRP A 294 5.33 -1.48 10.68
CA TRP A 294 5.89 -0.14 10.46
C TRP A 294 7.35 -0.17 10.02
N ARG A 295 8.14 -1.16 10.45
CA ARG A 295 9.48 -1.39 9.92
C ARG A 295 9.44 -1.74 8.43
N TYR A 296 8.52 -2.63 8.03
CA TYR A 296 8.32 -2.97 6.62
C TYR A 296 7.96 -1.73 5.78
N PHE A 297 6.98 -0.93 6.24
CA PHE A 297 6.61 0.30 5.54
C PHE A 297 7.75 1.30 5.44
N LEU A 298 8.53 1.45 6.52
CA LEU A 298 9.70 2.31 6.52
C LEU A 298 10.69 1.87 5.45
N LEU A 299 11.06 0.60 5.40
CA LEU A 299 12.04 0.10 4.42
C LEU A 299 11.51 0.13 2.98
N ARG A 300 10.21 -0.14 2.79
CA ARG A 300 9.55 -0.12 1.47
C ARG A 300 9.44 1.29 0.89
N ASP A 301 9.01 2.26 1.71
CA ASP A 301 8.64 3.59 1.23
C ASP A 301 9.84 4.56 1.21
N LEU A 302 10.84 4.34 2.06
CA LEU A 302 11.99 5.23 2.20
C LEU A 302 12.78 5.48 0.90
N PRO A 303 12.98 4.50 0.01
CA PRO A 303 13.57 4.75 -1.32
C PRO A 303 12.74 5.67 -2.22
N SER A 304 11.43 5.78 -1.98
CA SER A 304 10.51 6.60 -2.79
C SER A 304 10.40 8.05 -2.30
N TRP A 305 10.93 8.37 -1.12
CA TRP A 305 10.86 9.72 -0.57
C TRP A 305 11.73 10.69 -1.36
N THR A 306 11.13 11.83 -1.73
CA THR A 306 11.78 12.85 -2.56
C THR A 306 12.58 13.88 -1.78
N SER A 307 12.49 13.87 -0.44
CA SER A 307 13.21 14.81 0.42
C SER A 307 13.35 14.32 1.85
N VAL A 308 14.42 14.77 2.54
CA VAL A 308 14.69 14.51 3.95
C VAL A 308 15.39 15.73 4.56
N ASP A 309 15.05 16.13 5.80
CA ASP A 309 15.74 17.23 6.49
C ASP A 309 16.44 16.76 7.76
N TRP A 310 17.21 17.68 8.35
CA TRP A 310 17.92 17.49 9.61
C TRP A 310 17.04 17.05 10.79
N LYS A 311 15.72 17.26 10.73
CA LYS A 311 14.79 16.79 11.76
C LYS A 311 14.15 15.46 11.40
N SER A 312 14.16 15.04 10.14
CA SER A 312 13.38 13.90 9.66
C SER A 312 14.23 12.72 9.20
N LEU A 313 15.57 12.83 9.22
CA LEU A 313 16.45 11.74 8.87
C LEU A 313 16.32 10.58 9.89
N PRO A 314 15.99 9.36 9.46
CA PRO A 314 16.04 8.18 10.32
C PRO A 314 17.48 7.86 10.73
N ASP A 315 17.68 7.29 11.92
CA ASP A 315 19.01 6.88 12.38
C ASP A 315 19.56 5.68 11.58
N GLU A 316 20.88 5.62 11.40
CA GLU A 316 21.53 4.55 10.61
C GLU A 316 21.33 3.14 11.20
N GLU A 317 21.18 3.06 12.52
CA GLU A 317 20.96 1.81 13.23
C GLU A 317 19.66 1.10 12.82
N ILE A 318 18.68 1.85 12.32
CA ILE A 318 17.38 1.34 11.87
C ILE A 318 17.54 0.41 10.66
N PHE A 319 18.55 0.64 9.82
CA PHE A 319 18.79 -0.15 8.61
C PHE A 319 19.60 -1.42 8.89
N ASN A 320 20.56 -1.35 9.82
CA ASN A 320 21.58 -2.39 10.02
C ASN A 320 21.22 -3.41 11.11
N LYS A 321 20.20 -3.15 11.94
CA LYS A 321 19.83 -4.07 13.02
C LYS A 321 19.06 -5.29 12.48
N ALA A 322 19.76 -6.42 12.34
CA ALA A 322 19.12 -7.73 12.21
C ALA A 322 18.30 -8.03 13.48
N PHE A 323 17.20 -8.78 13.37
CA PHE A 323 16.47 -9.24 14.54
C PHE A 323 17.39 -10.09 15.42
N SER A 324 17.90 -9.51 16.51
CA SER A 324 18.41 -10.30 17.63
C SER A 324 17.30 -10.37 18.66
N GLU A 325 16.80 -11.57 18.94
CA GLU A 325 15.74 -11.83 19.93
C GLU A 325 16.16 -11.50 21.38
N ASP A 326 17.44 -11.16 21.62
CA ASP A 326 18.04 -11.06 22.97
C ASP A 326 18.48 -9.65 23.41
N SER A 327 17.94 -8.57 22.86
CA SER A 327 18.21 -7.24 23.45
C SER A 327 16.95 -6.59 24.01
N ASP A 328 16.85 -6.59 25.35
CA ASP A 328 15.99 -5.76 26.22
C ASP A 328 16.13 -4.23 26.00
N ASN A 329 16.70 -3.79 24.87
CA ASN A 329 16.78 -2.39 24.49
C ASN A 329 15.51 -1.98 23.77
N ALA A 330 14.70 -1.17 24.46
CA ALA A 330 13.55 -0.40 23.99
C ALA A 330 13.23 -0.60 22.49
N LEU A 331 12.21 -1.39 22.21
CA LEU A 331 11.64 -1.57 20.87
C LEU A 331 11.49 -0.19 20.20
N TYR A 332 12.24 0.03 19.12
CA TYR A 332 12.18 1.29 18.37
C TYR A 332 10.75 1.53 17.90
N ASP A 333 10.21 2.73 18.15
CA ASP A 333 8.89 3.13 17.66
C ASP A 333 8.98 3.48 16.17
N TYR A 334 8.98 2.45 15.33
CA TYR A 334 9.02 2.57 13.87
C TYR A 334 7.85 3.41 13.32
N MET A 335 6.69 3.40 13.99
CA MET A 335 5.55 4.21 13.59
C MET A 335 5.84 5.71 13.80
N ALA A 336 6.41 6.09 14.94
CA ALA A 336 6.79 7.47 15.21
C ALA A 336 7.89 7.93 14.24
N VAL A 337 8.88 7.09 13.96
CA VAL A 337 9.94 7.37 12.97
C VAL A 337 9.31 7.57 11.58
N TYR A 338 8.46 6.66 11.13
CA TYR A 338 7.78 6.78 9.83
C TYR A 338 6.98 8.08 9.73
N LYS A 339 6.19 8.43 10.76
CA LYS A 339 5.41 9.68 10.80
C LYS A 339 6.30 10.93 10.76
N ARG A 340 7.44 10.89 11.44
CA ARG A 340 8.42 12.00 11.49
C ARG A 340 9.16 12.16 10.17
N SER A 341 9.52 11.06 9.52
CA SER A 341 10.35 11.04 8.32
C SER A 341 9.56 11.19 7.01
N CYS A 342 8.28 10.83 6.99
CA CYS A 342 7.45 10.90 5.78
C CYS A 342 7.27 12.35 5.28
N PRO A 343 7.58 12.63 3.99
CA PRO A 343 7.43 13.97 3.40
C PRO A 343 5.99 14.53 3.46
N GLN A 344 4.98 13.66 3.33
CA GLN A 344 3.56 14.05 3.35
C GLN A 344 3.13 14.54 4.75
N GLY A 345 3.62 13.88 5.81
CA GLY A 345 3.39 14.29 7.19
C GLY A 345 4.03 15.65 7.51
N ARG A 346 5.18 15.94 6.91
CA ARG A 346 5.89 17.22 7.11
C ARG A 346 5.13 18.42 6.54
N ARG A 347 4.54 18.29 5.35
CA ARG A 347 3.75 19.38 4.74
C ARG A 347 2.56 19.80 5.62
N SER A 348 1.93 18.83 6.30
CA SER A 348 0.85 19.08 7.28
C SER A 348 1.36 19.77 8.55
N LEU A 349 2.52 19.36 9.09
CA LEU A 349 3.12 20.02 10.27
C LEU A 349 3.61 21.45 9.98
N LYS A 350 3.95 21.75 8.73
CA LYS A 350 4.34 23.11 8.30
C LYS A 350 3.13 24.00 8.01
N SER A 351 2.01 23.45 7.54
CA SER A 351 0.78 24.23 7.33
C SER A 351 0.13 24.70 8.65
N SER A 352 0.44 24.03 9.77
CA SER A 352 -0.02 24.40 11.10
C SER A 352 0.82 25.48 11.78
N ARG A 353 1.98 25.88 11.21
CA ARG A 353 2.57 27.17 11.60
C ARG A 353 1.60 28.25 11.13
N PRO A 354 0.97 29.00 12.04
CA PRO A 354 0.11 30.08 11.62
C PRO A 354 0.94 31.01 10.73
N ARG A 355 0.44 31.35 9.53
CA ARG A 355 0.90 32.53 8.76
C ARG A 355 0.54 33.84 9.49
N TYR A 356 0.58 33.84 10.83
CA TYR A 356 0.42 35.03 11.65
C TYR A 356 1.81 35.63 11.89
N GLY A 357 2.27 36.35 10.87
CA GLY A 357 3.04 37.57 11.03
C GLY A 357 2.22 38.76 10.54
N THR A 358 0.91 38.77 10.80
CA THR A 358 0.09 39.97 10.65
C THR A 358 0.00 40.60 12.03
N VAL A 359 0.38 41.89 12.13
CA VAL A 359 0.59 42.70 13.35
C VAL A 359 1.97 42.46 13.99
N THR A 360 3.04 43.16 13.58
CA THR A 360 3.31 44.58 13.90
C THR A 360 3.71 45.41 12.68
N SER A 361 2.75 45.68 11.81
CA SER A 361 2.89 46.60 10.69
C SER A 361 2.71 48.05 11.14
N PHE A 362 3.81 48.76 11.41
CA PHE A 362 3.91 50.21 11.17
C PHE A 362 5.37 50.71 11.20
N LEU A 363 6.33 49.94 11.74
CA LEU A 363 7.76 50.30 11.75
C LEU A 363 8.68 49.36 10.94
N GLN A 364 8.18 48.22 10.43
CA GLN A 364 8.98 47.29 9.61
C GLN A 364 9.30 47.80 8.20
N SER A 365 8.68 48.88 7.72
CA SER A 365 8.99 49.44 6.39
C SER A 365 10.39 50.08 6.31
N LEU A 366 11.09 50.21 7.45
CA LEU A 366 12.43 50.79 7.54
C LEU A 366 13.55 49.73 7.54
N VAL A 367 13.22 48.44 7.59
CA VAL A 367 14.19 47.35 7.39
C VAL A 367 14.02 46.84 5.97
N THR A 368 14.79 47.40 5.04
CA THR A 368 15.03 46.77 3.74
C THR A 368 15.63 45.39 3.99
N GLN A 369 14.79 44.35 3.93
CA GLN A 369 15.24 42.96 3.99
C GLN A 369 16.21 42.78 2.81
N ALA A 370 17.48 42.51 3.13
CA ALA A 370 18.49 42.30 2.10
C ALA A 370 18.15 41.06 1.27
N GLU A 371 18.39 41.13 -0.04
CA GLU A 371 18.23 39.99 -0.95
C GLU A 371 19.11 38.82 -0.48
N PRO A 372 18.54 37.65 -0.13
CA PRO A 372 19.32 36.51 0.33
C PRO A 372 20.28 36.02 -0.75
N ARG A 373 21.51 35.68 -0.36
CA ARG A 373 22.59 35.26 -1.25
C ARG A 373 23.04 33.84 -0.93
N PHE A 374 23.07 32.99 -1.94
CA PHE A 374 23.44 31.58 -1.78
C PHE A 374 24.62 31.22 -2.67
N ALA A 375 25.59 30.46 -2.12
CA ALA A 375 26.67 29.88 -2.91
C ALA A 375 26.25 28.49 -3.41
N MET A 376 26.31 28.25 -4.71
CA MET A 376 25.98 26.96 -5.32
C MET A 376 27.25 26.29 -5.87
N PHE A 377 27.54 25.08 -5.40
CA PHE A 377 28.74 24.32 -5.78
C PHE A 377 28.48 22.80 -5.69
N GLY A 378 29.36 21.98 -6.27
CA GLY A 378 29.29 20.52 -6.14
C GLY A 378 29.48 19.76 -7.45
N PRO A 379 29.74 18.44 -7.36
CA PRO A 379 30.04 17.59 -8.52
C PRO A 379 28.91 17.54 -9.55
N GLY A 380 27.65 17.60 -9.11
CA GLY A 380 26.49 17.56 -10.02
C GLY A 380 26.37 18.76 -10.96
N LEU A 381 27.13 19.84 -10.73
CA LEU A 381 27.20 20.97 -11.67
C LEU A 381 28.07 20.67 -12.91
N GLU A 382 28.96 19.68 -12.82
CA GLU A 382 29.96 19.37 -13.83
C GLU A 382 29.75 17.99 -14.46
N GLU A 383 29.31 17.01 -13.67
CA GLU A 383 29.24 15.60 -14.06
C GLU A 383 27.97 15.19 -14.81
N LEU A 384 26.85 15.88 -14.58
CA LEU A 384 25.56 15.55 -15.21
C LEU A 384 25.58 15.85 -16.72
N ASP A 385 24.90 15.02 -17.50
CA ASP A 385 24.75 15.20 -18.95
C ASP A 385 23.93 16.46 -19.27
N ASN A 386 22.87 16.68 -18.48
CA ASN A 386 22.06 17.90 -18.55
C ASN A 386 22.53 18.91 -17.50
N SER A 387 22.93 20.10 -17.95
CA SER A 387 23.36 21.17 -17.05
C SER A 387 22.17 21.80 -16.31
N LEU A 388 22.12 21.60 -14.98
CA LEU A 388 21.13 22.22 -14.09
C LEU A 388 21.08 23.74 -14.27
N VAL A 389 22.25 24.40 -14.27
CA VAL A 389 22.33 25.86 -14.37
C VAL A 389 21.86 26.37 -15.72
N GLN A 390 22.21 25.69 -16.81
CA GLN A 390 21.70 26.06 -18.13
C GLN A 390 20.17 25.97 -18.19
N LYS A 391 19.58 24.95 -17.54
CA LYS A 391 18.13 24.78 -17.46
C LYS A 391 17.47 25.84 -16.60
N MET A 392 18.05 26.19 -15.45
CA MET A 392 17.59 27.31 -14.62
C MET A 392 17.55 28.64 -15.39
N MET A 393 18.50 28.88 -16.30
CA MET A 393 18.56 30.10 -17.11
C MET A 393 17.60 30.10 -18.31
N THR A 394 17.17 28.93 -18.78
CA THR A 394 16.38 28.78 -20.03
C THR A 394 14.90 28.47 -19.77
N CYS A 395 14.50 28.25 -18.52
CA CYS A 395 13.13 27.94 -18.12
C CYS A 395 12.51 29.07 -17.25
N PRO A 396 12.14 30.22 -17.85
CA PRO A 396 11.59 31.37 -17.10
C PRO A 396 10.22 31.09 -16.47
N GLU A 397 9.50 30.08 -16.96
CA GLU A 397 8.21 29.63 -16.41
C GLU A 397 8.35 29.04 -15.00
N ILE A 398 9.53 28.52 -14.66
CA ILE A 398 9.82 27.86 -13.37
C ILE A 398 10.59 28.80 -12.45
N LEU A 399 11.59 29.52 -12.97
CA LEU A 399 12.42 30.49 -12.24
C LEU A 399 12.66 31.73 -13.11
N MET A 400 12.02 32.85 -12.77
CA MET A 400 12.23 34.11 -13.50
C MET A 400 13.57 34.74 -13.12
N VAL A 401 14.37 35.09 -14.12
CA VAL A 401 15.63 35.81 -13.93
C VAL A 401 15.33 37.30 -13.75
N ALA A 402 15.60 37.84 -12.56
CA ALA A 402 15.32 39.23 -12.20
C ALA A 402 16.40 40.23 -12.68
N GLY A 403 17.57 39.73 -13.10
CA GLY A 403 18.68 40.52 -13.65
C GLY A 403 20.06 40.06 -13.16
N LEU A 404 21.13 40.63 -13.73
CA LEU A 404 22.49 40.52 -13.18
C LEU A 404 22.70 41.66 -12.17
N PRO A 405 23.07 41.40 -10.91
CA PRO A 405 23.33 42.45 -9.94
C PRO A 405 24.49 43.34 -10.39
N HIS A 406 24.48 44.61 -9.95
CA HIS A 406 25.66 45.49 -10.05
C HIS A 406 26.84 44.80 -9.32
N ARG A 407 28.05 44.85 -9.91
CA ARG A 407 29.27 44.18 -9.41
C ARG A 407 29.45 44.40 -7.90
N GLN A 408 29.28 43.34 -7.11
CA GLN A 408 29.41 43.39 -5.64
C GLN A 408 30.51 42.49 -5.06
N ILE A 409 31.01 41.50 -5.82
CA ILE A 409 32.12 40.63 -5.37
C ILE A 409 33.27 40.73 -6.39
N HIS A 410 34.42 41.22 -5.93
CA HIS A 410 35.63 41.32 -6.76
C HIS A 410 36.17 39.93 -7.13
N GLY A 411 36.13 39.59 -8.42
CA GLY A 411 36.84 38.44 -9.01
C GLY A 411 35.98 37.24 -9.43
N ILE A 412 34.79 37.05 -8.87
CA ILE A 412 33.92 35.87 -9.14
C ILE A 412 32.65 36.23 -9.94
N GLY A 413 32.27 37.51 -10.00
CA GLY A 413 31.02 37.96 -10.63
C GLY A 413 29.91 38.20 -9.60
N SER A 414 28.81 38.83 -10.02
CA SER A 414 27.71 39.21 -9.12
C SER A 414 26.75 38.07 -8.76
N GLY A 415 26.81 36.94 -9.47
CA GLY A 415 25.80 35.89 -9.39
C GLY A 415 24.61 36.18 -10.32
N VAL A 416 23.57 35.35 -10.22
CA VAL A 416 22.30 35.51 -10.94
C VAL A 416 21.19 35.69 -9.92
N SER A 417 20.40 36.76 -10.06
CA SER A 417 19.20 36.98 -9.26
C SER A 417 17.99 36.31 -9.89
N PHE A 418 17.30 35.52 -9.08
CA PHE A 418 16.06 34.83 -9.43
C PHE A 418 14.90 35.39 -8.62
N GLN A 419 13.68 35.19 -9.12
CA GLN A 419 12.44 35.59 -8.49
C GLN A 419 11.56 34.36 -8.25
N PHE A 420 11.17 34.17 -7.00
CA PHE A 420 10.30 33.09 -6.53
C PHE A 420 9.02 33.67 -5.90
N ASN A 421 7.94 32.88 -5.85
CA ASN A 421 6.60 33.17 -5.33
C ASN A 421 6.43 34.54 -4.63
N ASN A 422 5.52 35.39 -5.13
CA ASN A 422 5.23 36.75 -4.60
C ASN A 422 6.38 37.77 -4.71
N ASN A 423 7.18 37.72 -5.78
CA ASN A 423 8.28 38.66 -6.05
C ASN A 423 9.44 38.65 -5.04
N GLN A 424 9.61 37.57 -4.29
CA GLN A 424 10.81 37.41 -3.46
C GLN A 424 12.02 37.20 -4.36
N LYS A 425 13.01 38.08 -4.23
CA LYS A 425 14.28 38.00 -4.98
C LYS A 425 15.34 37.33 -4.13
N PHE A 426 16.17 36.52 -4.77
CA PHE A 426 17.35 35.92 -4.16
C PHE A 426 18.44 35.74 -5.22
N ASN A 427 19.69 35.76 -4.78
CA ASN A 427 20.85 35.71 -5.66
C ASN A 427 21.65 34.41 -5.46
N ILE A 428 21.92 33.69 -6.55
CA ILE A 428 22.79 32.51 -6.52
C ILE A 428 24.15 32.83 -7.16
N VAL A 429 25.22 32.56 -6.42
CA VAL A 429 26.61 32.60 -6.92
C VAL A 429 27.06 31.17 -7.20
N THR A 430 27.08 30.79 -8.48
CA THR A 430 27.54 29.46 -8.91
C THR A 430 29.06 29.41 -8.97
N LEU A 431 29.66 28.45 -8.27
CA LEU A 431 31.10 28.24 -8.20
C LEU A 431 31.47 27.01 -9.01
N TYR A 432 32.16 27.22 -10.14
CA TYR A 432 32.70 26.15 -10.98
C TYR A 432 34.19 25.95 -10.69
N SER A 433 34.64 24.71 -10.72
CA SER A 433 36.06 24.37 -10.59
C SER A 433 36.79 24.49 -11.92
N THR A 434 36.14 24.11 -13.01
CA THR A 434 36.78 23.99 -14.33
C THR A 434 36.00 24.71 -15.42
N THR A 435 36.70 25.03 -16.52
CA THR A 435 36.09 25.75 -17.65
C THR A 435 35.03 24.89 -18.35
N SER A 436 34.10 25.50 -19.09
CA SER A 436 33.03 24.77 -19.79
C SER A 436 33.54 23.71 -20.79
N VAL A 437 34.71 23.97 -21.40
CA VAL A 437 35.38 23.05 -22.34
C VAL A 437 36.02 21.88 -21.61
N GLU A 438 36.74 22.12 -20.50
CA GLU A 438 37.33 21.07 -19.65
C GLU A 438 36.23 20.15 -19.09
N ARG A 439 35.08 20.70 -18.67
CA ARG A 439 33.93 19.92 -18.19
C ARG A 439 33.34 19.01 -19.27
N ARG A 440 33.19 19.51 -20.50
CA ARG A 440 32.64 18.70 -21.61
C ARG A 440 33.57 17.54 -21.93
N ARG A 441 34.88 17.78 -21.97
CA ARG A 441 35.90 16.75 -22.19
C ARG A 441 35.94 15.70 -21.09
N ALA A 442 35.91 16.12 -19.82
CA ALA A 442 35.90 15.21 -18.67
C ALA A 442 34.64 14.31 -18.63
N ARG A 443 33.49 14.82 -19.11
CA ARG A 443 32.27 14.01 -19.27
C ARG A 443 32.40 12.95 -20.36
N GLU A 444 32.95 13.32 -21.52
CA GLU A 444 33.16 12.41 -22.66
C GLU A 444 34.19 11.32 -22.34
N GLU A 445 35.23 11.66 -21.57
CA GLU A 445 36.34 10.75 -21.22
C GLU A 445 36.10 9.97 -19.89
N GLN A 446 34.98 10.20 -19.19
CA GLN A 446 34.70 9.66 -17.83
C GLN A 446 35.87 9.86 -16.83
N ALA A 447 36.65 10.93 -17.00
CA ALA A 447 37.83 11.21 -16.19
C ALA A 447 37.50 12.20 -15.05
N VAL A 448 38.14 12.02 -13.88
CA VAL A 448 38.01 12.94 -12.75
C VAL A 448 38.67 14.29 -13.09
N ALA A 449 37.86 15.33 -13.24
CA ALA A 449 38.37 16.68 -13.45
C ALA A 449 39.11 17.17 -12.19
N VAL A 450 40.35 17.64 -12.34
CA VAL A 450 41.14 18.19 -11.22
C VAL A 450 40.41 19.40 -10.63
N ASN A 451 40.09 19.34 -9.34
CA ASN A 451 39.34 20.40 -8.67
C ASN A 451 40.26 21.60 -8.35
N LYS A 452 40.07 22.75 -9.02
CA LYS A 452 40.91 23.95 -8.86
C LYS A 452 40.44 24.86 -7.72
N MET A 453 39.32 24.57 -7.06
CA MET A 453 38.77 25.38 -5.96
C MET A 453 39.36 25.03 -4.58
N PHE A 454 39.92 23.84 -4.45
CA PHE A 454 40.45 23.32 -3.19
C PHE A 454 41.94 23.03 -3.33
N TYR A 455 42.71 23.29 -2.28
CA TYR A 455 44.06 22.77 -2.14
C TYR A 455 44.13 21.93 -0.87
N GLN A 456 44.85 20.81 -0.96
CA GLN A 456 45.02 19.88 0.14
C GLN A 456 46.05 20.44 1.12
N GLU A 457 45.66 20.58 2.39
CA GLU A 457 46.58 20.89 3.47
C GLU A 457 47.09 19.57 4.06
N ASN A 458 48.37 19.27 3.82
CA ASN A 458 49.03 18.11 4.42
C ASN A 458 49.40 18.42 5.87
N SER A 459 48.49 18.23 6.82
CA SER A 459 48.82 18.23 8.24
C SER A 459 49.29 16.83 8.67
N THR A 460 50.59 16.63 8.78
CA THR A 460 51.19 15.43 9.40
C THR A 460 51.00 15.49 10.92
N VAL A 461 49.83 15.10 11.43
CA VAL A 461 49.64 14.87 12.87
C VAL A 461 48.82 13.60 13.08
N GLY A 462 49.49 12.50 13.45
CA GLY A 462 48.88 11.27 13.96
C GLY A 462 48.39 10.28 12.90
N ASN A 463 48.36 8.98 13.26
CA ASN A 463 48.10 7.80 12.40
C ASN A 463 46.70 7.70 11.77
N GLN A 464 46.01 8.82 11.49
CA GLN A 464 44.77 8.86 10.73
C GLN A 464 44.93 9.93 9.64
N GLN A 465 45.11 9.51 8.40
CA GLN A 465 45.17 10.41 7.24
C GLN A 465 43.79 11.00 6.96
N ALA A 466 43.39 12.02 7.73
CA ALA A 466 42.25 12.86 7.38
C ALA A 466 42.71 13.90 6.35
N THR A 467 42.23 13.78 5.11
CA THR A 467 42.49 14.73 4.03
C THR A 467 41.83 16.08 4.36
N HIS A 468 42.62 17.06 4.82
CA HIS A 468 42.13 18.41 5.08
C HIS A 468 42.15 19.23 3.78
N TYR A 469 41.01 19.77 3.38
CA TYR A 469 40.91 20.67 2.23
C TYR A 469 40.68 22.09 2.69
N SER A 470 41.26 23.04 1.98
CA SER A 470 41.03 24.46 2.20
C SER A 470 40.72 25.16 0.88
N VAL A 471 39.95 26.23 0.99
CA VAL A 471 39.34 26.90 -0.16
C VAL A 471 40.22 28.08 -0.63
N ILE A 472 40.28 28.31 -1.94
CA ILE A 472 40.98 29.47 -2.52
C ILE A 472 40.43 30.80 -1.99
N ALA A 473 41.31 31.80 -1.88
CA ALA A 473 41.01 33.10 -1.26
C ALA A 473 39.81 33.85 -1.88
N GLN A 474 39.56 33.68 -3.18
CA GLN A 474 38.41 34.29 -3.84
C GLN A 474 37.09 33.69 -3.36
N VAL A 475 37.05 32.37 -3.19
CA VAL A 475 35.85 31.65 -2.75
C VAL A 475 35.63 31.84 -1.24
N LYS A 476 36.69 31.97 -0.44
CA LYS A 476 36.58 32.38 0.98
C LYS A 476 35.76 33.67 1.13
N LYS A 477 36.00 34.68 0.29
CA LYS A 477 35.21 35.92 0.27
C LYS A 477 33.74 35.71 -0.11
N VAL A 478 33.43 34.70 -0.93
CA VAL A 478 32.03 34.34 -1.22
C VAL A 478 31.42 33.68 0.01
N CYS A 479 32.12 32.74 0.63
CA CYS A 479 31.68 32.11 1.88
C CYS A 479 31.44 33.12 3.00
N GLU A 480 32.16 34.25 3.04
CA GLU A 480 31.95 35.31 4.03
C GLU A 480 30.65 36.11 3.86
N VAL A 481 30.12 36.21 2.63
CA VAL A 481 29.00 37.11 2.30
C VAL A 481 27.69 36.41 1.98
N VAL A 482 27.66 35.08 1.97
CA VAL A 482 26.46 34.29 1.66
C VAL A 482 25.68 33.89 2.90
N ASP A 483 24.35 33.94 2.77
CA ASP A 483 23.38 33.61 3.81
C ASP A 483 23.14 32.11 3.93
N GLY A 484 23.49 31.33 2.91
CA GLY A 484 23.36 29.88 2.88
C GLY A 484 24.10 29.23 1.70
N PHE A 485 24.01 27.90 1.64
CA PHE A 485 24.75 27.08 0.69
C PHE A 485 23.83 26.13 -0.06
N ILE A 486 24.14 25.88 -1.32
CA ILE A 486 23.49 24.88 -2.18
C ILE A 486 24.58 23.90 -2.65
N TYR A 487 24.56 22.68 -2.13
CA TYR A 487 25.44 21.61 -2.59
C TYR A 487 24.72 20.74 -3.62
N VAL A 488 25.28 20.63 -4.83
CA VAL A 488 24.70 19.83 -5.91
C VAL A 488 25.43 18.50 -5.99
N ALA A 489 24.82 17.46 -5.42
CA ALA A 489 25.33 16.10 -5.42
C ALA A 489 24.89 15.36 -6.69
N ASN A 490 25.79 14.52 -7.22
CA ASN A 490 25.42 13.58 -8.27
C ASN A 490 24.78 12.33 -7.64
N ALA A 491 23.54 12.05 -8.02
CA ALA A 491 22.75 10.94 -7.49
C ALA A 491 22.56 9.79 -8.51
N GLU A 492 23.27 9.83 -9.64
CA GLU A 492 23.20 8.78 -10.65
C GLU A 492 23.92 7.51 -10.19
N ALA A 493 23.20 6.39 -10.15
CA ALA A 493 23.68 5.14 -9.54
C ALA A 493 24.74 4.40 -10.38
N HIS A 494 24.93 4.79 -11.64
CA HIS A 494 25.91 4.18 -12.55
C HIS A 494 27.30 4.82 -12.45
N ARG A 495 27.46 5.89 -11.65
CA ARG A 495 28.75 6.54 -11.40
C ARG A 495 29.35 6.06 -10.08
N GLU A 496 30.68 5.99 -10.05
CA GLU A 496 31.43 5.79 -8.81
C GLU A 496 31.56 7.14 -8.08
N HIS A 497 31.28 7.14 -6.77
CA HIS A 497 31.29 8.34 -5.95
C HIS A 497 32.30 8.18 -4.80
N ASP A 498 33.31 9.06 -4.73
CA ASP A 498 34.18 9.17 -3.55
C ASP A 498 33.53 10.10 -2.52
N ARG A 499 32.64 9.52 -1.72
CA ARG A 499 31.85 10.25 -0.73
C ARG A 499 32.71 10.85 0.39
N GLN A 500 33.84 10.24 0.73
CA GLN A 500 34.74 10.79 1.75
C GLN A 500 35.39 12.08 1.26
N GLU A 501 35.81 12.10 -0.01
CA GLU A 501 36.37 13.30 -0.61
C GLU A 501 35.33 14.40 -0.78
N GLU A 502 34.11 14.05 -1.21
CA GLU A 502 32.99 15.00 -1.28
C GLU A 502 32.69 15.65 0.07
N VAL A 503 32.65 14.84 1.14
CA VAL A 503 32.43 15.33 2.52
C VAL A 503 33.50 16.34 2.91
N ALA A 504 34.78 16.00 2.74
CA ALA A 504 35.88 16.88 3.09
C ALA A 504 35.84 18.21 2.30
N ARG A 505 35.47 18.16 1.00
CA ARG A 505 35.36 19.34 0.14
C ARG A 505 34.20 20.26 0.53
N PHE A 506 33.02 19.72 0.80
CA PHE A 506 31.89 20.59 1.19
C PHE A 506 32.06 21.11 2.63
N LEU A 507 32.62 20.33 3.55
CA LEU A 507 32.94 20.79 4.91
C LEU A 507 33.87 22.01 4.88
N ALA A 508 34.87 22.03 3.99
CA ALA A 508 35.76 23.18 3.81
C ALA A 508 35.03 24.45 3.34
N MET A 509 33.93 24.32 2.59
CA MET A 509 33.10 25.45 2.13
C MET A 509 32.20 26.01 3.22
N ILE A 510 31.67 25.14 4.07
CA ILE A 510 30.73 25.49 5.14
C ILE A 510 31.42 25.75 6.49
N ASP A 511 32.74 25.93 6.48
CA ASP A 511 33.53 26.18 7.68
C ASP A 511 32.92 27.35 8.49
N PRO A 512 32.56 27.14 9.77
CA PRO A 512 32.00 28.19 10.63
C PRO A 512 32.97 29.36 10.85
N ALA A 513 34.28 29.21 10.61
CA ALA A 513 35.23 30.31 10.68
C ALA A 513 35.05 31.34 9.55
N LEU A 514 34.44 30.94 8.43
CA LEU A 514 34.28 31.80 7.25
C LEU A 514 33.05 32.70 7.32
N GLY A 515 32.13 32.53 8.28
CA GLY A 515 30.93 33.36 8.33
C GLY A 515 30.01 33.03 9.50
N PRO A 516 28.79 33.59 9.52
CA PRO A 516 27.85 33.36 10.62
C PRO A 516 27.55 31.86 10.79
N PRO A 517 27.42 31.37 12.04
CA PRO A 517 27.04 29.99 12.30
C PRO A 517 25.58 29.70 11.86
N ASN A 518 25.26 28.41 11.73
CA ASN A 518 23.91 27.89 11.42
C ASN A 518 23.33 28.28 10.06
N ARG A 519 24.14 28.58 9.05
CA ARG A 519 23.63 28.90 7.70
C ARG A 519 23.00 27.66 7.07
N PRO A 520 21.80 27.77 6.45
CA PRO A 520 21.14 26.60 5.90
C PRO A 520 21.93 26.02 4.71
N LEU A 521 21.99 24.70 4.66
CA LEU A 521 22.59 23.92 3.57
C LEU A 521 21.50 23.15 2.83
N LEU A 522 21.21 23.54 1.59
CA LEU A 522 20.35 22.78 0.69
C LEU A 522 21.22 21.82 -0.12
N VAL A 523 20.96 20.52 -0.02
CA VAL A 523 21.63 19.48 -0.81
C VAL A 523 20.68 19.00 -1.90
N LEU A 524 21.02 19.28 -3.15
CA LEU A 524 20.27 18.81 -4.31
C LEU A 524 20.83 17.46 -4.76
N SER A 525 20.03 16.39 -4.59
CA SER A 525 20.32 15.05 -5.09
C SER A 525 19.92 14.99 -6.57
N CYS A 526 20.86 15.32 -7.47
CA CYS A 526 20.55 15.57 -8.87
C CYS A 526 20.77 14.36 -9.78
N VAL A 527 19.84 14.17 -10.72
CA VAL A 527 20.00 13.27 -11.89
C VAL A 527 19.75 14.02 -13.19
N SER A 528 20.32 13.54 -14.30
CA SER A 528 20.23 14.23 -15.59
C SER A 528 18.81 14.27 -16.16
N HIS A 529 18.04 13.18 -16.07
CA HIS A 529 16.66 13.06 -16.56
C HIS A 529 15.89 11.91 -15.87
N VAL A 530 14.55 11.85 -16.06
CA VAL A 530 13.61 10.98 -15.33
C VAL A 530 13.85 9.47 -15.52
N GLY A 531 14.65 9.04 -16.51
CA GLY A 531 14.95 7.64 -16.79
C GLY A 531 16.24 7.10 -16.16
N VAL A 532 17.06 7.94 -15.52
CA VAL A 532 18.34 7.51 -14.94
C VAL A 532 18.11 6.82 -13.60
N ARG A 533 18.70 5.65 -13.40
CA ARG A 533 18.68 4.96 -12.10
C ARG A 533 19.34 5.86 -11.04
N ARG A 534 18.58 6.18 -10.01
CA ARG A 534 18.98 7.11 -8.94
C ARG A 534 19.31 6.39 -7.64
N ILE A 535 20.21 6.98 -6.87
CA ILE A 535 20.45 6.64 -5.47
C ILE A 535 19.41 7.41 -4.63
N PRO A 536 18.58 6.74 -3.81
CA PRO A 536 17.63 7.41 -2.94
C PRO A 536 18.25 8.49 -2.03
N CYS A 537 17.51 9.58 -1.84
CA CYS A 537 17.99 10.78 -1.13
C CYS A 537 18.47 10.49 0.30
N VAL A 538 17.78 9.59 0.99
CA VAL A 538 18.09 9.19 2.37
C VAL A 538 19.45 8.49 2.44
N TYR A 539 19.75 7.61 1.48
CA TYR A 539 21.05 6.95 1.44
C TYR A 539 22.18 7.91 1.09
N VAL A 540 21.95 8.87 0.18
CA VAL A 540 22.95 9.90 -0.11
C VAL A 540 23.20 10.78 1.13
N ALA A 541 22.16 11.10 1.91
CA ALA A 541 22.30 11.87 3.14
C ALA A 541 23.17 11.14 4.19
N HIS A 542 23.01 9.82 4.33
CA HIS A 542 23.87 8.99 5.18
C HIS A 542 25.30 8.89 4.64
N GLN A 543 25.46 8.66 3.33
CA GLN A 543 26.78 8.62 2.69
C GLN A 543 27.57 9.92 2.87
N LEU A 544 26.88 11.07 2.89
CA LEU A 544 27.46 12.40 3.13
C LEU A 544 27.53 12.77 4.62
N GLN A 545 27.12 11.87 5.52
CA GLN A 545 27.14 12.07 6.98
C GLN A 545 26.48 13.38 7.43
N LEU A 546 25.36 13.75 6.78
CA LEU A 546 24.70 15.03 7.04
C LEU A 546 24.17 15.14 8.48
N ASN A 547 23.90 14.01 9.14
CA ASN A 547 23.55 13.92 10.56
C ASN A 547 24.59 14.54 11.50
N LEU A 548 25.86 14.61 11.10
CA LEU A 548 26.93 15.20 11.91
C LEU A 548 27.00 16.73 11.80
N LEU A 549 26.24 17.35 10.89
CA LEU A 549 26.24 18.79 10.69
C LEU A 549 25.40 19.51 11.77
N HIS A 550 25.98 20.56 12.36
CA HIS A 550 25.31 21.37 13.38
C HIS A 550 24.33 22.42 12.80
N GLN A 551 24.40 22.68 11.49
CA GLN A 551 23.55 23.67 10.82
C GLN A 551 22.30 23.02 10.19
N PRO A 552 21.21 23.79 9.98
CA PRO A 552 20.03 23.29 9.30
C PRO A 552 20.36 22.81 7.89
N TRP A 553 19.93 21.60 7.53
CA TRP A 553 20.12 21.08 6.18
C TRP A 553 18.87 20.34 5.66
N MET A 554 18.73 20.31 4.35
CA MET A 554 17.70 19.54 3.66
C MET A 554 18.28 18.90 2.41
N MET A 555 18.01 17.62 2.22
CA MET A 555 18.24 16.89 0.99
C MET A 555 16.97 16.92 0.15
N GLN A 556 17.08 17.31 -1.11
CA GLN A 556 15.96 17.40 -2.05
C GLN A 556 16.34 16.74 -3.37
N ASP A 557 15.51 15.80 -3.80
CA ASP A 557 15.64 15.17 -5.10
C ASP A 557 15.35 16.14 -6.21
N THR A 558 16.22 16.17 -7.22
CA THR A 558 16.14 17.13 -8.31
C THR A 558 16.45 16.48 -9.65
N VAL A 559 15.67 16.82 -10.68
CA VAL A 559 15.92 16.38 -12.06
C VAL A 559 16.41 17.57 -12.87
N ALA A 560 17.65 17.53 -13.35
CA ALA A 560 18.26 18.68 -14.03
C ALA A 560 17.51 19.10 -15.31
N ALA A 561 16.99 18.14 -16.09
CA ALA A 561 16.29 18.43 -17.34
C ALA A 561 14.95 19.18 -17.17
N THR A 562 14.21 18.91 -16.08
CA THR A 562 12.86 19.43 -15.82
C THR A 562 12.81 20.44 -14.68
N LEU A 563 13.89 20.56 -13.90
CA LEU A 563 13.95 21.31 -12.63
C LEU A 563 12.95 20.81 -11.58
N ASP A 564 12.43 19.60 -11.74
CA ASP A 564 11.52 19.01 -10.77
C ASP A 564 12.21 18.88 -9.41
N GLY A 565 11.48 19.16 -8.33
CA GLY A 565 12.01 19.18 -6.97
C GLY A 565 12.82 20.44 -6.58
N LEU A 566 13.41 21.18 -7.52
CA LEU A 566 14.23 22.36 -7.22
C LEU A 566 13.46 23.43 -6.45
N LEU A 567 12.23 23.73 -6.88
CA LEU A 567 11.40 24.76 -6.24
C LEU A 567 11.09 24.46 -4.78
N ASN A 568 10.83 23.18 -4.44
CA ASN A 568 10.58 22.78 -3.05
C ASN A 568 11.83 23.00 -2.17
N GLY A 569 13.01 22.74 -2.73
CA GLY A 569 14.28 22.98 -2.05
C GLY A 569 14.55 24.47 -1.82
N ILE A 570 14.31 25.30 -2.85
CA ILE A 570 14.47 26.76 -2.76
C ILE A 570 13.47 27.38 -1.78
N GLU A 571 12.22 26.92 -1.78
CA GLU A 571 11.20 27.36 -0.82
C GLU A 571 11.68 27.14 0.61
N TRP A 572 12.15 25.92 0.93
CA TRP A 572 12.71 25.61 2.24
C TRP A 572 13.93 26.48 2.59
N LEU A 573 14.84 26.68 1.64
CA LEU A 573 16.05 27.47 1.85
C LEU A 573 15.72 28.94 2.19
N LEU A 574 14.74 29.52 1.49
CA LEU A 574 14.26 30.88 1.75
C LEU A 574 13.55 30.99 3.09
N GLU A 575 12.75 30.00 3.49
CA GLU A 575 12.11 29.95 4.81
C GLU A 575 13.14 29.96 5.95
N GLU A 576 14.17 29.11 5.87
CA GLU A 576 15.21 29.03 6.89
C GLU A 576 16.12 30.26 6.93
N ALA A 577 16.42 30.86 5.77
CA ALA A 577 17.15 32.11 5.68
C ALA A 577 16.35 33.29 6.28
N SER A 578 15.04 33.33 6.04
CA SER A 578 14.14 34.40 6.50
C SER A 578 13.91 34.37 8.02
N CYS A 579 13.83 33.17 8.63
CA CYS A 579 13.71 33.00 10.08
C CYS A 579 14.82 33.71 10.88
N LYS A 580 16.00 33.89 10.30
CA LYS A 580 17.12 34.61 10.93
C LYS A 580 16.98 36.13 10.89
N SER A 581 16.28 36.68 9.91
CA SER A 581 16.10 38.14 9.82
C SER A 581 15.10 38.70 10.83
N ALA A 582 14.39 37.83 11.56
CA ALA A 582 13.36 38.17 12.52
C ALA A 582 13.74 37.89 13.99
N GLN A 583 14.93 37.32 14.25
CA GLN A 583 15.55 37.16 15.58
C GLN A 583 16.70 38.16 15.70
#